data_AF-A0A951ZJQ2-F1
#
_entry.id   AF-A0A951ZJQ2-F1
#
_cell.length_a   1.000
_cell.length_b   1.000
_cell.length_c   1.000
_cell.angle_alpha   90.00
_cell.angle_beta   90.00
_cell.angle_gamma   90.00
#
_symmetry.space_group_name_H-M   'P 1'
#
loop_
_entity.id
_entity.type
_entity.pdbx_description
1 polymer ?
#
loop_
_entity_poly.entity_id
_entity_poly.type
_entity_poly.pdbx_seq_one_letter_code
_entity_poly.pdbx_strand_id
1 'polypeptide(L)'
;GVHAAALFTLLALVGLGWALAVGDLTYRYVASWASSSMALPYRIAAVWGGPAGGMLLWALVLAVGTTAAAALLPPRSVLRAWTSALLAVMLLAVLAMTIFDATPFARVAFAPDDGRGVPMEWMRPIVLLQLPVGSVAMALASVPAVLVVMGAMGQAPWRTAARRWTMFCLSLLSVAMLLDWRRRYGDAAWADDWQWAPVHDGTAFAWAGVALLAFAVERRLRAGLTIGAGFAAFTLALVGLSLRRTFGWDGVHEWAQSVVGRAVGWLALAAVLALAVEWGRRARQSAGWASRTRFTSAVATALAALSLCASGFARSADVGVREGESVRVSDRFGATWTLMLQGVSKVGRDNVVSTLVSVQGSASGRARGFVTAEVRTLFSPVNGQAVAEDYFTGVRTGMLQDLRVDVREVGTAHAVLDVRFVPAMALLWLAGAATVIALLLAGLGAAPEEDPLESPPAPDMGAAA
;
A
#
# COMPACT_ATOMS: atom_id res chain seq x y z
N GLY A 1 7.27 12.22 -27.49
CA GLY A 1 7.93 12.23 -26.16
C GLY A 1 7.34 11.17 -25.25
N VAL A 2 6.23 11.47 -24.57
CA VAL A 2 5.65 10.60 -23.51
C VAL A 2 5.35 9.16 -23.99
N HIS A 3 4.76 8.98 -25.17
CA HIS A 3 4.50 7.62 -25.70
C HIS A 3 5.78 6.82 -25.97
N ALA A 4 6.81 7.46 -26.49
CA ALA A 4 8.11 6.82 -26.69
C ALA A 4 8.75 6.46 -25.35
N ALA A 5 8.67 7.36 -24.36
CA ALA A 5 9.13 7.07 -23.01
C ALA A 5 8.41 5.86 -22.41
N ALA A 6 7.08 5.77 -22.55
CA ALA A 6 6.28 4.61 -22.10
C ALA A 6 6.72 3.30 -22.77
N LEU A 7 6.96 3.32 -24.09
CA LEU A 7 7.42 2.15 -24.83
C LEU A 7 8.80 1.70 -24.34
N PHE A 8 9.77 2.62 -24.21
CA PHE A 8 11.12 2.27 -23.79
C PHE A 8 11.21 1.84 -22.33
N THR A 9 10.46 2.47 -21.41
CA THR A 9 10.39 1.98 -20.02
C THR A 9 9.70 0.63 -19.92
N LEU A 10 8.67 0.36 -20.73
CA LEU A 10 8.05 -0.97 -20.80
C LEU A 10 9.05 -2.02 -21.27
N LEU A 11 9.78 -1.75 -22.36
CA LEU A 11 10.81 -2.66 -22.88
C LEU A 11 11.92 -2.90 -21.84
N ALA A 12 12.36 -1.86 -21.14
CA ALA A 12 13.32 -1.99 -20.05
C ALA A 12 12.75 -2.83 -18.89
N LEU A 13 11.48 -2.67 -18.52
CA LEU A 13 10.85 -3.43 -17.45
C LEU A 13 10.74 -4.91 -17.81
N VAL A 14 10.35 -5.21 -19.06
CA VAL A 14 10.31 -6.58 -19.61
C VAL A 14 11.72 -7.18 -19.67
N GLY A 15 12.73 -6.40 -20.11
CA GLY A 15 14.12 -6.84 -20.13
C GLY A 15 14.67 -7.15 -18.74
N LEU A 16 14.35 -6.33 -17.74
CA LEU A 16 14.71 -6.60 -16.35
C LEU A 16 14.01 -7.86 -15.80
N GLY A 17 12.73 -8.03 -16.11
CA GLY A 17 11.97 -9.23 -15.76
C GLY A 17 12.53 -10.49 -16.41
N TRP A 18 12.97 -10.40 -17.66
CA TRP A 18 13.64 -11.49 -18.34
C TRP A 18 14.99 -11.84 -17.69
N ALA A 19 15.81 -10.84 -17.39
CA ALA A 19 17.09 -11.05 -16.70
C ALA A 19 16.91 -11.72 -15.33
N LEU A 20 15.87 -11.34 -14.57
CA LEU A 20 15.49 -11.99 -13.32
C LEU A 20 14.95 -13.41 -13.53
N ALA A 21 14.17 -13.65 -14.59
CA ALA A 21 13.57 -14.95 -14.92
C ALA A 21 14.60 -15.98 -15.40
N VAL A 22 15.67 -15.55 -16.08
CA VAL A 22 16.80 -16.41 -16.47
C VAL A 22 17.85 -16.49 -15.36
N GLY A 23 17.98 -15.43 -14.54
CA GLY A 23 18.93 -15.41 -13.42
C GLY A 23 20.31 -14.94 -13.88
N ASP A 24 20.34 -13.91 -14.72
CA ASP A 24 21.59 -13.33 -15.23
C ASP A 24 22.29 -12.49 -14.14
N LEU A 25 23.16 -13.15 -13.37
CA LEU A 25 23.92 -12.57 -12.27
C LEU A 25 25.01 -11.57 -12.72
N THR A 26 25.19 -11.35 -14.03
CA THR A 26 26.07 -10.26 -14.53
C THR A 26 25.51 -8.87 -14.22
N TYR A 27 24.21 -8.77 -13.96
CA TYR A 27 23.55 -7.55 -13.51
C TYR A 27 23.52 -7.46 -11.98
N ARG A 28 24.03 -6.35 -11.43
CA ARG A 28 24.06 -6.06 -9.99
C ARG A 28 22.67 -6.19 -9.34
N TYR A 29 21.63 -5.78 -10.05
CA TYR A 29 20.27 -5.86 -9.55
C TYR A 29 19.79 -7.31 -9.41
N VAL A 30 20.04 -8.15 -10.42
CA VAL A 30 19.66 -9.57 -10.39
C VAL A 30 20.44 -10.30 -9.29
N ALA A 31 21.76 -10.05 -9.19
CA ALA A 31 22.59 -10.63 -8.13
C ALA A 31 22.16 -10.20 -6.71
N SER A 32 21.49 -9.05 -6.55
CA SER A 32 21.03 -8.57 -5.24
C SER A 32 19.62 -9.04 -4.87
N TRP A 33 18.79 -9.42 -5.85
CA TRP A 33 17.34 -9.62 -5.64
C TRP A 33 16.79 -10.94 -6.18
N ALA A 34 17.61 -11.77 -6.83
CA ALA A 34 17.25 -13.13 -7.25
C ALA A 34 18.26 -14.13 -6.70
N SER A 35 17.83 -15.37 -6.48
CA SER A 35 18.71 -16.50 -6.21
C SER A 35 18.24 -17.72 -7.02
N SER A 36 19.14 -18.68 -7.21
CA SER A 36 18.86 -19.95 -7.89
C SER A 36 17.74 -20.75 -7.19
N SER A 37 17.68 -20.67 -5.87
CA SER A 37 16.71 -21.36 -5.00
C SER A 37 15.30 -20.75 -5.03
N MET A 38 15.11 -19.58 -5.63
CA MET A 38 13.81 -18.92 -5.67
C MET A 38 12.92 -19.46 -6.80
N ALA A 39 11.68 -19.79 -6.45
CA ALA A 39 10.66 -20.09 -7.46
C ALA A 39 10.45 -18.89 -8.40
N LEU A 40 10.27 -19.19 -9.68
CA LEU A 40 10.17 -18.19 -10.76
C LEU A 40 9.21 -17.02 -10.48
N PRO A 41 8.00 -17.21 -9.89
CA PRO A 41 7.11 -16.10 -9.59
C PRO A 41 7.72 -15.03 -8.67
N TYR A 42 8.50 -15.45 -7.67
CA TYR A 42 9.14 -14.52 -6.72
C TYR A 42 10.34 -13.81 -7.34
N ARG A 43 11.07 -14.49 -8.24
CA ARG A 43 12.14 -13.87 -9.03
C ARG A 43 11.59 -12.79 -9.96
N ILE A 44 10.49 -13.06 -10.65
CA ILE A 44 9.83 -12.06 -11.49
C ILE A 44 9.27 -10.92 -10.62
N ALA A 45 8.70 -11.23 -9.46
CA ALA A 45 8.19 -10.20 -8.54
C ALA A 45 9.26 -9.23 -8.01
N ALA A 46 10.54 -9.62 -8.06
CA ALA A 46 11.62 -8.71 -7.73
C ALA A 46 11.66 -7.48 -8.66
N VAL A 47 11.13 -7.53 -9.89
CA VAL A 47 11.08 -6.42 -10.86
C VAL A 47 10.52 -5.14 -10.25
N TRP A 48 9.52 -5.22 -9.39
CA TRP A 48 8.86 -4.05 -8.79
C TRP A 48 9.15 -3.89 -7.30
N GLY A 49 9.85 -4.84 -6.73
CA GLY A 49 10.21 -4.80 -5.32
C GLY A 49 11.49 -4.02 -5.05
N GLY A 50 12.56 -4.27 -5.79
CA GLY A 50 13.83 -3.60 -5.54
C GLY A 50 13.84 -2.12 -5.99
N PRO A 51 14.73 -1.27 -5.46
CA PRO A 51 14.71 0.19 -5.68
C PRO A 51 14.77 0.64 -7.15
N ALA A 52 15.63 0.00 -7.96
CA ALA A 52 15.81 0.33 -9.38
C ALA A 52 14.62 -0.10 -10.24
N GLY A 53 14.13 -1.32 -10.04
CA GLY A 53 12.96 -1.82 -10.75
C GLY A 53 11.67 -1.07 -10.37
N GLY A 54 11.51 -0.70 -9.10
CA GLY A 54 10.42 0.18 -8.64
C GLY A 54 10.44 1.58 -9.28
N MET A 55 11.63 2.19 -9.48
CA MET A 55 11.75 3.44 -10.25
C MET A 55 11.29 3.26 -11.70
N LEU A 56 11.65 2.15 -12.32
CA LEU A 56 11.29 1.87 -13.71
C LEU A 56 9.78 1.68 -13.87
N LEU A 57 9.15 0.95 -12.94
CA LEU A 57 7.69 0.83 -12.86
C LEU A 57 7.04 2.21 -12.67
N TRP A 58 7.58 3.05 -11.79
CA TRP A 58 7.05 4.40 -11.58
C TRP A 58 7.15 5.26 -12.85
N ALA A 59 8.27 5.23 -13.56
CA ALA A 59 8.42 5.91 -14.84
C ALA A 59 7.39 5.43 -15.87
N LEU A 60 7.17 4.11 -15.98
CA LEU A 60 6.13 3.55 -16.85
C LEU A 60 4.73 4.06 -16.47
N VAL A 61 4.39 4.00 -15.18
CA VAL A 61 3.10 4.45 -14.67
C VAL A 61 2.89 5.95 -14.90
N LEU A 62 3.92 6.79 -14.74
CA LEU A 62 3.82 8.22 -15.06
C LEU A 62 3.62 8.45 -16.55
N ALA A 63 4.33 7.72 -17.42
CA ALA A 63 4.18 7.88 -18.87
C ALA A 63 2.77 7.47 -19.34
N VAL A 64 2.25 6.34 -18.84
CA VAL A 64 0.89 5.86 -19.12
C VAL A 64 -0.15 6.79 -18.48
N GLY A 65 0.03 7.19 -17.23
CA GLY A 65 -0.85 8.10 -16.50
C GLY A 65 -0.94 9.47 -17.15
N THR A 66 0.17 10.01 -17.65
CA THR A 66 0.19 11.26 -18.42
C THR A 66 -0.62 11.13 -19.71
N THR A 67 -0.44 10.02 -20.41
CA THR A 67 -1.19 9.73 -21.65
C THR A 67 -2.70 9.64 -21.38
N ALA A 68 -3.09 8.90 -20.35
CA ALA A 68 -4.49 8.76 -19.95
C ALA A 68 -5.09 10.09 -19.48
N ALA A 69 -4.35 10.88 -18.68
CA ALA A 69 -4.80 12.18 -18.22
C ALA A 69 -5.03 13.15 -19.38
N ALA A 70 -4.11 13.17 -20.35
CA ALA A 70 -4.24 14.01 -21.54
C ALA A 70 -5.43 13.60 -22.42
N ALA A 71 -5.76 12.29 -22.48
CA ALA A 71 -6.90 11.79 -23.25
C ALA A 71 -8.25 12.17 -22.63
N LEU A 72 -8.31 12.31 -21.30
CA LEU A 72 -9.53 12.71 -20.58
C LEU A 72 -9.76 14.22 -20.52
N LEU A 73 -8.81 15.03 -21.01
CA LEU A 73 -8.91 16.48 -21.05
C LEU A 73 -9.27 16.98 -22.46
N PRO A 74 -10.00 18.11 -22.58
CA PRO A 74 -10.40 18.63 -23.88
C PRO A 74 -9.19 18.84 -24.81
N PRO A 75 -9.29 18.44 -26.09
CA PRO A 75 -8.22 18.64 -27.06
C PRO A 75 -7.89 20.13 -27.17
N ARG A 76 -6.60 20.44 -27.30
CA ARG A 76 -6.06 21.83 -27.39
C ARG A 76 -6.33 22.73 -26.18
N SER A 77 -6.82 22.20 -25.05
CA SER A 77 -6.95 23.01 -23.83
C SER A 77 -5.58 23.35 -23.23
N VAL A 78 -5.46 24.57 -22.71
CA VAL A 78 -4.28 25.04 -21.97
C VAL A 78 -4.01 24.14 -20.77
N LEU A 79 -5.06 23.69 -20.07
CA LEU A 79 -4.97 22.74 -18.97
C LEU A 79 -4.29 21.42 -19.40
N ARG A 80 -4.70 20.83 -20.53
CA ARG A 80 -4.07 19.61 -21.06
C ARG A 80 -2.59 19.82 -21.34
N ALA A 81 -2.22 20.95 -21.96
CA ALA A 81 -0.82 21.23 -22.28
C ALA A 81 0.04 21.31 -21.02
N TRP A 82 -0.38 22.10 -20.02
CA TRP A 82 0.38 22.27 -18.78
C TRP A 82 0.40 21.02 -17.89
N THR A 83 -0.73 20.32 -17.74
CA THR A 83 -0.79 19.05 -16.99
C THR A 83 0.14 18.02 -17.63
N SER A 84 0.14 17.90 -18.96
CA SER A 84 1.03 16.98 -19.67
C SER A 84 2.50 17.38 -19.55
N ALA A 85 2.80 18.68 -19.62
CA ALA A 85 4.16 19.21 -19.49
C ALA A 85 4.73 18.94 -18.09
N LEU A 86 3.97 19.24 -17.03
CA LEU A 86 4.45 19.04 -15.65
C LEU A 86 4.61 17.55 -15.31
N LEU A 87 3.69 16.69 -15.76
CA LEU A 87 3.84 15.25 -15.60
C LEU A 87 5.03 14.70 -16.42
N ALA A 88 5.32 15.28 -17.60
CA ALA A 88 6.50 14.92 -18.38
C ALA A 88 7.82 15.37 -17.72
N VAL A 89 7.85 16.54 -17.07
CA VAL A 89 9.00 16.99 -16.26
C VAL A 89 9.24 16.03 -15.09
N MET A 90 8.17 15.59 -14.43
CA MET A 90 8.26 14.63 -13.34
C MET A 90 8.72 13.25 -13.83
N LEU A 91 8.22 12.79 -14.98
CA LEU A 91 8.72 11.59 -15.65
C LEU A 91 10.22 11.71 -15.97
N LEU A 92 10.66 12.85 -16.49
CA LEU A 92 12.08 13.10 -16.76
C LEU A 92 12.91 13.03 -15.48
N ALA A 93 12.43 13.60 -14.37
CA ALA A 93 13.11 13.51 -13.08
C ALA A 93 13.24 12.06 -12.58
N VAL A 94 12.17 11.26 -12.67
CA VAL A 94 12.20 9.83 -12.30
C VAL A 94 13.15 9.04 -13.21
N LEU A 95 13.16 9.31 -14.51
CA LEU A 95 14.09 8.71 -15.46
C LEU A 95 15.54 9.09 -15.14
N ALA A 96 15.81 10.36 -14.82
CA ALA A 96 17.13 10.81 -14.40
C ALA A 96 17.59 10.09 -13.13
N MET A 97 16.73 9.96 -12.11
CA MET A 97 17.05 9.18 -10.91
C MET A 97 17.33 7.70 -11.25
N THR A 98 16.58 7.13 -12.19
CA THR A 98 16.80 5.75 -12.66
C THR A 98 18.17 5.57 -13.35
N ILE A 99 18.63 6.59 -14.08
CA ILE A 99 19.89 6.54 -14.83
C ILE A 99 21.11 6.87 -13.96
N PHE A 100 20.98 7.80 -13.02
CA PHE A 100 22.14 8.26 -12.24
C PHE A 100 22.30 7.59 -10.88
N ASP A 101 21.20 7.19 -10.25
CA ASP A 101 21.20 6.67 -8.87
C ASP A 101 20.83 5.18 -8.83
N ALA A 102 19.76 4.81 -9.53
CA ALA A 102 19.17 3.47 -9.43
C ALA A 102 19.22 2.70 -10.75
N THR A 103 20.41 2.55 -11.35
CA THR A 103 20.59 1.87 -12.65
C THR A 103 20.26 0.36 -12.59
N PRO A 104 19.17 -0.11 -13.22
CA PRO A 104 18.75 -1.51 -13.11
C PRO A 104 19.69 -2.46 -13.86
N PHE A 105 20.36 -1.98 -14.91
CA PHE A 105 21.26 -2.75 -15.77
C PHE A 105 22.75 -2.53 -15.44
N ALA A 106 23.07 -1.99 -14.27
CA ALA A 106 24.44 -1.90 -13.80
C ALA A 106 25.08 -3.30 -13.75
N ARG A 107 26.24 -3.46 -14.38
CA ARG A 107 26.97 -4.73 -14.38
C ARG A 107 27.93 -4.83 -13.21
N VAL A 108 28.17 -6.05 -12.76
CA VAL A 108 29.23 -6.36 -11.79
C VAL A 108 30.50 -6.77 -12.54
N ALA A 109 31.67 -6.51 -11.94
CA ALA A 109 32.95 -6.94 -12.51
C ALA A 109 33.11 -8.48 -12.47
N PHE A 110 32.57 -9.11 -11.43
CA PHE A 110 32.55 -10.55 -11.24
C PHE A 110 31.14 -10.96 -10.84
N ALA A 111 30.53 -11.86 -11.62
CA ALA A 111 29.24 -12.43 -11.28
C ALA A 111 29.43 -13.41 -10.11
N PRO A 112 28.64 -13.29 -9.03
CA PRO A 112 28.69 -14.27 -7.94
C PRO A 112 28.12 -15.61 -8.39
N ASP A 113 28.48 -16.68 -7.69
CA ASP A 113 27.98 -18.05 -7.97
C ASP A 113 26.46 -18.18 -7.74
N ASP A 114 25.93 -17.43 -6.76
CA ASP A 114 24.49 -17.25 -6.57
C ASP A 114 24.17 -15.82 -6.10
N GLY A 115 22.93 -15.39 -6.32
CA GLY A 115 22.44 -14.10 -5.86
C GLY A 115 21.84 -14.14 -4.45
N ARG A 116 21.70 -12.95 -3.85
CA ARG A 116 21.20 -12.79 -2.47
C ARG A 116 19.72 -13.13 -2.31
N GLY A 117 18.95 -12.97 -3.39
CA GLY A 117 17.51 -13.17 -3.39
C GLY A 117 16.70 -12.10 -2.64
N VAL A 118 15.37 -12.17 -2.75
CA VAL A 118 14.42 -11.33 -2.00
C VAL A 118 14.31 -11.74 -0.51
N PRO A 119 13.93 -10.81 0.38
CA PRO A 119 13.61 -11.12 1.77
C PRO A 119 12.56 -12.23 1.89
N MET A 120 12.64 -13.07 2.94
CA MET A 120 11.71 -14.19 3.13
C MET A 120 10.25 -13.75 3.24
N GLU A 121 9.99 -12.56 3.79
CA GLU A 121 8.65 -11.98 3.87
C GLU A 121 7.98 -11.81 2.50
N TRP A 122 8.76 -11.74 1.41
CA TRP A 122 8.24 -11.58 0.05
C TRP A 122 7.88 -12.89 -0.62
N MET A 123 8.28 -14.03 -0.05
CA MET A 123 7.93 -15.36 -0.52
C MET A 123 6.51 -15.78 -0.11
N ARG A 124 5.58 -14.82 -0.15
CA ARG A 124 4.16 -14.98 0.15
C ARG A 124 3.35 -14.73 -1.13
N PRO A 125 2.36 -15.57 -1.48
CA PRO A 125 1.57 -15.37 -2.68
C PRO A 125 0.88 -13.99 -2.75
N ILE A 126 0.45 -13.45 -1.60
CA ILE A 126 -0.19 -12.12 -1.51
C ILE A 126 0.74 -10.98 -1.93
N VAL A 127 2.05 -11.12 -1.69
CA VAL A 127 3.08 -10.11 -2.02
C VAL A 127 3.18 -9.92 -3.53
N LEU A 128 3.00 -11.00 -4.31
CA LEU A 128 2.99 -10.95 -5.78
C LEU A 128 1.96 -9.97 -6.33
N LEU A 129 0.81 -9.84 -5.65
CA LEU A 129 -0.25 -8.91 -6.01
C LEU A 129 -0.06 -7.54 -5.33
N GLN A 130 0.34 -7.53 -4.06
CA GLN A 130 0.40 -6.32 -3.25
C GLN A 130 1.46 -5.32 -3.75
N LEU A 131 2.68 -5.77 -4.04
CA LEU A 131 3.78 -4.88 -4.45
C LEU A 131 3.46 -4.08 -5.72
N PRO A 132 3.03 -4.70 -6.84
CA PRO A 132 2.77 -3.96 -8.06
C PRO A 132 1.56 -3.02 -7.89
N VAL A 133 0.49 -3.48 -7.24
CA VAL A 133 -0.71 -2.64 -6.99
C VAL A 133 -0.34 -1.42 -6.15
N GLY A 134 0.41 -1.61 -5.07
CA GLY A 134 0.83 -0.51 -4.21
C GLY A 134 1.76 0.49 -4.89
N SER A 135 2.70 0.00 -5.72
CA SER A 135 3.63 0.86 -6.47
C SER A 135 2.90 1.68 -7.53
N VAL A 136 2.00 1.04 -8.30
CA VAL A 136 1.17 1.72 -9.30
C VAL A 136 0.25 2.76 -8.65
N ALA A 137 -0.37 2.43 -7.51
CA ALA A 137 -1.28 3.33 -6.81
C ALA A 137 -0.61 4.63 -6.35
N MET A 138 0.57 4.52 -5.72
CA MET A 138 1.35 5.69 -5.30
C MET A 138 1.84 6.53 -6.46
N ALA A 139 2.32 5.87 -7.53
CA ALA A 139 2.77 6.54 -8.74
C ALA A 139 1.64 7.34 -9.43
N LEU A 140 0.44 6.76 -9.50
CA LEU A 140 -0.74 7.42 -10.08
C LEU A 140 -1.25 8.58 -9.24
N ALA A 141 -1.01 8.60 -7.92
CA ALA A 141 -1.43 9.69 -7.04
C ALA A 141 -0.90 11.07 -7.47
N SER A 142 0.22 11.10 -8.21
CA SER A 142 0.78 12.34 -8.75
C SER A 142 -0.07 12.97 -9.86
N VAL A 143 -0.90 12.20 -10.57
CA VAL A 143 -1.75 12.69 -11.67
C VAL A 143 -2.82 13.67 -11.19
N PRO A 144 -3.72 13.32 -10.23
CA PRO A 144 -4.69 14.27 -9.72
C PRO A 144 -4.03 15.46 -9.02
N ALA A 145 -2.88 15.27 -8.35
CA ALA A 145 -2.15 16.36 -7.72
C ALA A 145 -1.75 17.45 -8.73
N VAL A 146 -1.10 17.06 -9.84
CA VAL A 146 -0.72 17.98 -10.92
C VAL A 146 -1.95 18.61 -11.58
N LEU A 147 -2.97 17.81 -11.87
CA LEU A 147 -4.20 18.29 -12.50
C LEU A 147 -4.90 19.37 -11.66
N VAL A 148 -4.96 19.17 -10.34
CA VAL A 148 -5.55 20.14 -9.41
C VAL A 148 -4.71 21.39 -9.28
N VAL A 149 -3.38 21.29 -9.21
CA VAL A 149 -2.51 22.47 -9.14
C VAL A 149 -2.66 23.33 -10.40
N MET A 150 -2.61 22.71 -11.59
CA MET A 150 -2.77 23.44 -12.85
C MET A 150 -4.18 24.01 -13.02
N GLY A 151 -5.20 23.24 -12.62
CA GLY A 151 -6.60 23.67 -12.65
C GLY A 151 -6.86 24.83 -11.70
N ALA A 152 -6.35 24.78 -10.47
CA ALA A 152 -6.55 25.87 -9.51
C ALA A 152 -5.79 27.16 -9.88
N MET A 153 -4.80 27.09 -10.79
CA MET A 153 -4.09 28.24 -11.35
C MET A 153 -4.79 28.88 -12.57
N GLY A 154 -5.81 28.23 -13.18
CA GLY A 154 -6.48 28.74 -14.38
C GLY A 154 -7.98 28.42 -14.45
N GLN A 155 -8.80 29.31 -15.00
CA GLN A 155 -10.27 29.23 -14.97
C GLN A 155 -10.89 28.22 -15.99
N ALA A 156 -10.19 27.13 -16.33
CA ALA A 156 -10.76 26.08 -17.19
C ALA A 156 -11.56 25.07 -16.34
N PRO A 157 -12.61 24.42 -16.87
CA PRO A 157 -13.31 23.37 -16.14
C PRO A 157 -12.38 22.18 -15.87
N TRP A 158 -11.83 22.13 -14.64
CA TRP A 158 -10.85 21.13 -14.21
C TRP A 158 -11.40 20.18 -13.14
N ARG A 159 -12.43 20.62 -12.40
CA ARG A 159 -12.93 19.94 -11.20
C ARG A 159 -13.47 18.55 -11.49
N THR A 160 -14.20 18.38 -12.59
CA THR A 160 -14.76 17.07 -12.97
C THR A 160 -13.65 16.07 -13.30
N ALA A 161 -12.64 16.47 -14.07
CA ALA A 161 -11.50 15.62 -14.39
C ALA A 161 -10.66 15.31 -13.13
N ALA A 162 -10.40 16.32 -12.29
CA ALA A 162 -9.69 16.16 -11.03
C ALA A 162 -10.41 15.20 -10.07
N ARG A 163 -11.73 15.35 -9.92
CA ARG A 163 -12.55 14.47 -9.08
C ARG A 163 -12.48 13.01 -9.55
N ARG A 164 -12.64 12.76 -10.85
CA ARG A 164 -12.53 11.40 -11.43
C ARG A 164 -11.18 10.76 -11.13
N TRP A 165 -10.09 11.47 -11.39
CA TRP A 165 -8.73 11.00 -11.11
C TRP A 165 -8.50 10.77 -9.62
N THR A 166 -8.95 11.70 -8.78
CA THR A 166 -8.73 11.61 -7.33
C THR A 166 -9.46 10.41 -6.73
N MET A 167 -10.72 10.18 -7.12
CA MET A 167 -11.49 9.02 -6.65
C MET A 167 -10.93 7.70 -7.16
N PHE A 168 -10.48 7.67 -8.43
CA PHE A 168 -9.81 6.49 -8.99
C PHE A 168 -8.52 6.15 -8.23
N CYS A 169 -7.63 7.13 -8.03
CA CYS A 169 -6.40 6.94 -7.24
C CYS A 169 -6.70 6.51 -5.80
N LEU A 170 -7.70 7.13 -5.16
CA LEU A 170 -8.07 6.80 -3.78
C LEU A 170 -8.63 5.39 -3.66
N SER A 171 -9.37 4.91 -4.66
CA SER A 171 -9.85 3.52 -4.71
C SER A 171 -8.70 2.53 -4.86
N LEU A 172 -7.73 2.81 -5.74
CA LEU A 172 -6.57 1.94 -5.97
C LEU A 172 -5.63 1.91 -4.75
N LEU A 173 -5.43 3.05 -4.09
CA LEU A 173 -4.69 3.14 -2.83
C LEU A 173 -5.40 2.39 -1.70
N SER A 174 -6.73 2.44 -1.65
CA SER A 174 -7.52 1.64 -0.69
C SER A 174 -7.34 0.14 -0.92
N VAL A 175 -7.33 -0.33 -2.18
CA VAL A 175 -7.03 -1.74 -2.50
C VAL A 175 -5.60 -2.09 -2.08
N ALA A 176 -4.62 -1.25 -2.40
CA ALA A 176 -3.23 -1.46 -2.00
C ALA A 176 -3.07 -1.60 -0.47
N MET A 177 -3.76 -0.75 0.29
CA MET A 177 -3.73 -0.75 1.75
C MET A 177 -4.40 -2.02 2.31
N LEU A 178 -5.53 -2.46 1.75
CA LEU A 178 -6.18 -3.72 2.16
C LEU A 178 -5.29 -4.94 1.90
N LEU A 179 -4.56 -4.95 0.78
CA LEU A 179 -3.61 -6.02 0.47
C LEU A 179 -2.42 -6.02 1.44
N ASP A 180 -1.88 -4.85 1.78
CA ASP A 180 -0.79 -4.76 2.77
C ASP A 180 -1.25 -5.18 4.17
N TRP A 181 -2.44 -4.76 4.61
CA TRP A 181 -3.01 -5.25 5.86
C TRP A 181 -3.22 -6.76 5.82
N ARG A 182 -3.67 -7.32 4.69
CA ARG A 182 -3.90 -8.76 4.58
C ARG A 182 -2.59 -9.55 4.64
N ARG A 183 -1.50 -9.02 4.08
CA ARG A 183 -0.15 -9.58 4.22
C ARG A 183 0.27 -9.57 5.68
N ARG A 184 0.25 -8.40 6.32
CA ARG A 184 0.67 -8.24 7.73
C ARG A 184 -0.17 -9.05 8.69
N TYR A 185 -1.44 -9.25 8.40
CA TYR A 185 -2.31 -10.08 9.22
C TYR A 185 -1.86 -11.55 9.26
N GLY A 186 -1.01 -12.01 8.34
CA GLY A 186 -0.34 -13.31 8.38
C GLY A 186 1.07 -13.29 8.99
N ASP A 187 1.55 -12.15 9.47
CA ASP A 187 2.87 -11.99 10.09
C ASP A 187 2.72 -12.11 11.62
N ALA A 188 3.58 -12.89 12.25
CA ALA A 188 3.58 -13.02 13.70
C ALA A 188 3.92 -11.67 14.38
N ALA A 189 4.81 -10.88 13.77
CA ALA A 189 5.18 -9.54 14.25
C ALA A 189 4.02 -8.54 14.26
N TRP A 190 2.96 -8.76 13.47
CA TRP A 190 1.75 -7.92 13.53
C TRP A 190 0.95 -8.14 14.80
N ALA A 191 1.13 -9.28 15.46
CA ALA A 191 0.37 -9.66 16.62
C ALA A 191 0.74 -8.80 17.83
N ASP A 192 2.02 -8.57 18.12
CA ASP A 192 2.45 -8.09 19.44
C ASP A 192 1.87 -6.75 19.91
N ASP A 193 1.51 -5.84 18.99
CA ASP A 193 1.02 -4.52 19.41
C ASP A 193 -0.03 -3.88 18.48
N TRP A 194 -0.56 -4.60 17.48
CA TRP A 194 -1.42 -3.99 16.43
C TRP A 194 -0.81 -2.67 15.94
N GLN A 195 0.52 -2.62 15.80
CA GLN A 195 1.20 -1.37 15.47
C GLN A 195 0.83 -1.03 14.04
N TRP A 196 -0.26 -0.29 13.92
CA TRP A 196 -0.54 0.72 12.91
C TRP A 196 0.54 1.79 12.91
N ALA A 197 1.81 1.43 13.14
CA ALA A 197 2.94 2.31 13.01
C ALA A 197 2.90 2.79 11.55
N PRO A 198 2.44 4.04 11.31
CA PRO A 198 2.19 4.54 9.95
C PRO A 198 3.47 4.49 9.13
N VAL A 199 4.60 4.54 9.83
CA VAL A 199 5.96 4.41 9.31
C VAL A 199 6.19 3.13 8.49
N HIS A 200 5.46 2.06 8.76
CA HIS A 200 5.68 0.81 8.05
C HIS A 200 4.83 0.74 6.78
N ASP A 201 3.75 1.52 6.66
CA ASP A 201 2.83 1.48 5.53
C ASP A 201 2.91 2.74 4.67
N GLY A 202 3.81 2.70 3.68
CA GLY A 202 3.92 3.78 2.70
C GLY A 202 2.64 4.05 1.90
N THR A 203 1.72 3.07 1.75
CA THR A 203 0.43 3.32 1.07
C THR A 203 -0.45 4.27 1.85
N ALA A 204 -0.40 4.22 3.19
CA ALA A 204 -1.26 5.02 4.06
C ALA A 204 -0.95 6.53 3.94
N PHE A 205 0.32 6.90 3.80
CA PHE A 205 0.72 8.30 3.55
C PHE A 205 0.15 8.81 2.22
N ALA A 206 0.37 8.07 1.13
CA ALA A 206 -0.17 8.41 -0.18
C ALA A 206 -1.71 8.50 -0.15
N TRP A 207 -2.36 7.56 0.53
CA TRP A 207 -3.81 7.54 0.73
C TRP A 207 -4.31 8.79 1.46
N ALA A 208 -3.68 9.17 2.57
CA ALA A 208 -4.05 10.36 3.34
C ALA A 208 -3.90 11.64 2.50
N GLY A 209 -2.84 11.75 1.71
CA GLY A 209 -2.62 12.87 0.81
C GLY A 209 -3.69 12.98 -0.28
N VAL A 210 -4.02 11.87 -0.95
CA VAL A 210 -5.07 11.84 -1.97
C VAL A 210 -6.46 12.04 -1.36
N ALA A 211 -6.71 11.55 -0.13
CA ALA A 211 -7.96 11.79 0.60
C ALA A 211 -8.14 13.28 0.93
N LEU A 212 -7.07 13.96 1.34
CA LEU A 212 -7.05 15.40 1.57
C LEU A 212 -7.34 16.17 0.27
N LEU A 213 -6.74 15.75 -0.84
CA LEU A 213 -7.01 16.30 -2.17
C LEU A 213 -8.47 16.09 -2.57
N ALA A 214 -9.02 14.89 -2.36
CA ALA A 214 -10.41 14.55 -2.63
C ALA A 214 -11.36 15.47 -1.84
N PHE A 215 -11.06 15.66 -0.55
CA PHE A 215 -11.79 16.59 0.29
C PHE A 215 -11.72 18.02 -0.24
N ALA A 216 -10.54 18.49 -0.66
CA ALA A 216 -10.37 19.84 -1.19
C ALA A 216 -11.18 20.08 -2.48
N VAL A 217 -11.19 19.09 -3.38
CA VAL A 217 -11.94 19.12 -4.65
C VAL A 217 -13.44 19.06 -4.40
N GLU A 218 -13.93 18.10 -3.61
CA GLU A 218 -15.36 17.90 -3.30
C GLU A 218 -15.95 19.08 -2.51
N ARG A 219 -15.17 19.69 -1.61
CA ARG A 219 -15.61 20.85 -0.82
C ARG A 219 -15.42 22.18 -1.53
N ARG A 220 -14.95 22.17 -2.78
CA ARG A 220 -14.64 23.37 -3.57
C ARG A 220 -13.86 24.40 -2.75
N LEU A 221 -12.77 23.97 -2.10
CA LEU A 221 -11.93 24.88 -1.33
C LEU A 221 -11.34 25.98 -2.23
N ARG A 222 -10.87 27.07 -1.61
CA ARG A 222 -10.20 28.16 -2.31
C ARG A 222 -8.98 27.62 -3.07
N ALA A 223 -8.61 28.28 -4.18
CA ALA A 223 -7.51 27.86 -5.05
C ALA A 223 -6.23 27.55 -4.27
N GLY A 224 -5.78 28.46 -3.39
CA GLY A 224 -4.57 28.25 -2.58
C GLY A 224 -4.57 26.99 -1.70
N LEU A 225 -5.70 26.65 -1.08
CA LEU A 225 -5.83 25.43 -0.26
C LEU A 225 -5.88 24.17 -1.11
N THR A 226 -6.50 24.27 -2.28
CA THR A 226 -6.61 23.14 -3.22
C THR A 226 -5.24 22.84 -3.84
N ILE A 227 -4.46 23.88 -4.14
CA ILE A 227 -3.05 23.78 -4.52
C ILE A 227 -2.23 23.15 -3.39
N GLY A 228 -2.38 23.63 -2.15
CA GLY A 228 -1.72 23.07 -0.98
C GLY A 228 -2.03 21.59 -0.75
N ALA A 229 -3.29 21.19 -0.91
CA ALA A 229 -3.69 19.78 -0.86
C ALA A 229 -3.07 18.95 -1.99
N GLY A 230 -2.94 19.51 -3.20
CA GLY A 230 -2.24 18.88 -4.32
C GLY A 230 -0.77 18.63 -4.02
N PHE A 231 -0.07 19.63 -3.47
CA PHE A 231 1.31 19.47 -3.00
C PHE A 231 1.44 18.43 -1.88
N ALA A 232 0.55 18.46 -0.88
CA ALA A 232 0.54 17.48 0.19
C ALA A 232 0.32 16.05 -0.35
N ALA A 233 -0.61 15.86 -1.29
CA ALA A 233 -0.85 14.57 -1.93
C ALA A 233 0.39 14.04 -2.64
N PHE A 234 1.06 14.90 -3.41
CA PHE A 234 2.29 14.54 -4.10
C PHE A 234 3.41 14.18 -3.12
N THR A 235 3.66 15.03 -2.13
CA THR A 235 4.69 14.81 -1.11
C THR A 235 4.47 13.53 -0.33
N LEU A 236 3.25 13.27 0.15
CA LEU A 236 2.96 12.07 0.92
C LEU A 236 3.05 10.80 0.08
N ALA A 237 2.77 10.88 -1.23
CA ALA A 237 3.04 9.78 -2.15
C ALA A 237 4.55 9.50 -2.32
N LEU A 238 5.38 10.55 -2.36
CA LEU A 238 6.84 10.40 -2.38
C LEU A 238 7.38 9.77 -1.10
N VAL A 239 6.91 10.24 0.06
CA VAL A 239 7.23 9.65 1.37
C VAL A 239 6.82 8.18 1.40
N GLY A 240 5.62 7.87 0.91
CA GLY A 240 5.13 6.50 0.82
C GLY A 240 6.02 5.57 -0.02
N LEU A 241 6.55 6.09 -1.13
CA LEU A 241 7.44 5.34 -2.00
C LEU A 241 8.84 5.16 -1.39
N SER A 242 9.36 6.15 -0.67
CA SER A 242 10.68 6.04 -0.02
C SER A 242 10.65 5.02 1.13
N LEU A 243 9.61 5.05 1.97
CA LEU A 243 9.39 4.10 3.06
C LEU A 243 9.44 2.64 2.59
N ARG A 244 8.93 2.36 1.38
CA ARG A 244 8.92 1.01 0.80
C ARG A 244 10.29 0.51 0.33
N ARG A 245 11.26 1.38 0.09
CA ARG A 245 12.57 1.00 -0.46
C ARG A 245 13.57 0.57 0.59
N THR A 246 13.36 1.04 1.81
CA THR A 246 14.39 1.03 2.85
C THR A 246 14.14 0.05 3.98
N PHE A 247 13.09 -0.77 3.87
CA PHE A 247 12.79 -1.88 4.80
C PHE A 247 13.02 -1.51 6.27
N GLY A 248 12.43 -0.40 6.74
CA GLY A 248 12.57 0.04 8.13
C GLY A 248 12.76 1.54 8.29
N TRP A 249 12.82 1.97 9.56
CA TRP A 249 13.02 3.37 9.98
C TRP A 249 14.32 3.98 9.46
N ASP A 250 15.36 3.16 9.31
CA ASP A 250 16.71 3.65 8.99
C ASP A 250 16.77 4.34 7.64
N GLY A 251 16.20 3.76 6.57
CA GLY A 251 16.25 4.48 5.30
C GLY A 251 15.14 5.51 5.09
N VAL A 252 14.16 5.61 5.99
CA VAL A 252 13.34 6.83 6.13
C VAL A 252 14.20 7.95 6.68
N HIS A 253 15.04 7.64 7.65
CA HIS A 253 15.99 8.58 8.22
C HIS A 253 17.01 9.00 7.16
N GLU A 254 17.58 8.06 6.41
CA GLU A 254 18.50 8.36 5.30
C GLU A 254 17.83 9.19 4.19
N TRP A 255 16.59 8.85 3.80
CA TRP A 255 15.84 9.63 2.82
C TRP A 255 15.47 11.01 3.36
N ALA A 256 15.00 11.13 4.59
CA ALA A 256 14.66 12.40 5.23
C ALA A 256 15.89 13.28 5.46
N GLN A 257 17.07 12.67 5.66
CA GLN A 257 18.37 13.33 5.70
C GLN A 257 18.94 13.61 4.31
N SER A 258 18.36 13.09 3.23
CA SER A 258 18.71 13.52 1.88
C SER A 258 18.25 14.96 1.64
N VAL A 259 18.95 15.67 0.76
CA VAL A 259 18.59 17.05 0.36
C VAL A 259 17.15 17.10 -0.20
N VAL A 260 16.76 16.07 -0.94
CA VAL A 260 15.42 15.93 -1.53
C VAL A 260 14.36 15.69 -0.47
N GLY A 261 14.60 14.78 0.48
CA GLY A 261 13.66 14.47 1.56
C GLY A 261 13.39 15.67 2.47
N ARG A 262 14.41 16.45 2.83
CA ARG A 262 14.24 17.69 3.61
C ARG A 262 13.38 18.72 2.88
N ALA A 263 13.66 18.98 1.61
CA ALA A 263 12.92 19.98 0.83
C ALA A 263 11.43 19.61 0.69
N VAL A 264 11.15 18.33 0.43
CA VAL A 264 9.80 17.78 0.33
C VAL A 264 9.08 17.82 1.69
N GLY A 265 9.77 17.50 2.79
CA GLY A 265 9.23 17.56 4.15
C GLY A 265 8.76 18.95 4.58
N TRP A 266 9.55 20.00 4.29
CA TRP A 266 9.17 21.38 4.59
C TRP A 266 7.94 21.84 3.81
N LEU A 267 7.80 21.43 2.54
CA LEU A 267 6.62 21.73 1.73
C LEU A 267 5.35 21.02 2.27
N ALA A 268 5.47 19.79 2.77
CA ALA A 268 4.37 19.07 3.41
C ALA A 268 3.89 19.77 4.70
N LEU A 269 4.84 20.16 5.56
CA LEU A 269 4.53 20.84 6.81
C LEU A 269 3.81 22.18 6.57
N ALA A 270 4.29 22.96 5.60
CA ALA A 270 3.65 24.22 5.21
C ALA A 270 2.20 24.02 4.73
N ALA A 271 1.94 22.96 3.95
CA ALA A 271 0.59 22.64 3.50
C ALA A 271 -0.33 22.22 4.65
N VAL A 272 0.15 21.39 5.58
CA VAL A 272 -0.62 20.95 6.77
C VAL A 272 -0.96 22.12 7.69
N LEU A 273 -0.01 23.01 7.96
CA LEU A 273 -0.22 24.19 8.80
C LEU A 273 -1.24 25.15 8.18
N ALA A 274 -1.17 25.37 6.86
CA ALA A 274 -2.15 26.19 6.15
C ALA A 274 -3.58 25.62 6.24
N LEU A 275 -3.72 24.29 6.23
CA LEU A 275 -5.01 23.60 6.36
C LEU A 275 -5.56 23.63 7.79
N ALA A 276 -4.71 23.46 8.80
CA ALA A 276 -5.11 23.50 10.21
C ALA A 276 -5.66 24.88 10.63
N VAL A 277 -5.04 25.96 10.14
CA VAL A 277 -5.49 27.34 10.39
C VAL A 277 -6.89 27.59 9.85
N GLU A 278 -7.20 27.12 8.64
CA GLU A 278 -8.53 27.31 8.05
C GLU A 278 -9.59 26.41 8.69
N TRP A 279 -9.23 25.19 9.12
CA TRP A 279 -10.13 24.31 9.88
C TRP A 279 -10.57 24.97 11.19
N GLY A 280 -9.64 25.57 11.92
CA GLY A 280 -9.92 26.37 13.11
C GLY A 280 -10.73 27.64 12.83
N ARG A 281 -10.73 28.17 11.60
CA ARG A 281 -11.53 29.33 11.20
C ARG A 281 -12.97 28.95 10.85
N ARG A 282 -13.19 27.77 10.25
CA ARG A 282 -14.52 27.27 9.87
C ARG A 282 -15.29 26.62 11.01
N ALA A 283 -14.60 25.97 11.96
CA ALA A 283 -15.23 25.48 13.19
C ALA A 283 -15.93 26.60 13.98
N ARG A 284 -15.48 27.86 13.79
CA ARG A 284 -16.08 29.06 14.35
C ARG A 284 -17.26 29.65 13.55
N GLN A 285 -17.51 29.18 12.33
CA GLN A 285 -18.47 29.80 11.39
C GLN A 285 -19.67 28.92 11.01
N SER A 286 -19.70 27.64 11.36
CA SER A 286 -20.80 26.74 10.97
C SER A 286 -21.74 26.39 12.14
N ALA A 287 -22.75 27.22 12.36
CA ALA A 287 -24.04 26.76 12.87
C ALA A 287 -24.90 26.36 11.66
N GLY A 288 -25.32 25.11 11.57
CA GLY A 288 -26.16 24.61 10.47
C GLY A 288 -25.48 23.51 9.64
N TRP A 289 -25.52 22.29 10.18
CA TRP A 289 -24.92 21.11 9.57
C TRP A 289 -26.09 20.13 9.30
N ALA A 290 -26.49 19.85 8.04
CA ALA A 290 -27.23 18.63 7.59
C ALA A 290 -27.33 18.62 6.04
N SER A 291 -27.38 17.54 5.23
CA SER A 291 -27.40 16.08 5.37
C SER A 291 -27.11 15.49 3.96
N ARG A 292 -26.35 14.38 3.88
CA ARG A 292 -26.29 13.36 2.79
C ARG A 292 -24.93 12.64 2.77
N THR A 293 -23.82 13.36 2.96
CA THR A 293 -22.48 12.76 3.14
C THR A 293 -22.27 12.12 4.51
N ARG A 294 -23.15 12.38 5.49
CA ARG A 294 -23.05 11.82 6.85
C ARG A 294 -23.35 10.35 6.94
N PHE A 295 -24.29 9.80 6.17
CA PHE A 295 -24.72 8.43 6.42
C PHE A 295 -23.62 7.44 6.02
N THR A 296 -23.00 7.62 4.86
CA THR A 296 -21.92 6.75 4.38
C THR A 296 -20.62 6.99 5.13
N SER A 297 -20.24 8.24 5.39
CA SER A 297 -19.02 8.55 6.17
C SER A 297 -19.19 8.21 7.65
N ALA A 298 -20.34 8.44 8.28
CA ALA A 298 -20.55 8.07 9.69
C ALA A 298 -20.71 6.57 9.88
N VAL A 299 -21.30 5.83 8.94
CA VAL A 299 -21.33 4.36 9.00
C VAL A 299 -19.92 3.79 8.79
N ALA A 300 -19.16 4.29 7.81
CA ALA A 300 -17.77 3.86 7.62
C ALA A 300 -16.87 4.25 8.81
N THR A 301 -17.02 5.45 9.37
CA THR A 301 -16.27 5.91 10.55
C THR A 301 -16.72 5.19 11.81
N ALA A 302 -18.00 4.87 11.97
CA ALA A 302 -18.52 4.10 13.10
C ALA A 302 -18.08 2.64 13.02
N LEU A 303 -18.05 2.03 11.83
CA LEU A 303 -17.53 0.68 11.63
C LEU A 303 -16.01 0.64 11.83
N ALA A 304 -15.26 1.63 11.34
CA ALA A 304 -13.84 1.78 11.60
C ALA A 304 -13.56 2.00 13.09
N ALA A 305 -14.31 2.87 13.76
CA ALA A 305 -14.18 3.11 15.21
C ALA A 305 -14.59 1.88 16.04
N LEU A 306 -15.65 1.16 15.68
CA LEU A 306 -16.04 -0.10 16.31
C LEU A 306 -14.98 -1.19 16.12
N SER A 307 -14.32 -1.22 14.96
CA SER A 307 -13.21 -2.15 14.68
C SER A 307 -11.93 -1.78 15.41
N LEU A 308 -11.63 -0.49 15.58
CA LEU A 308 -10.52 0.04 16.39
C LEU A 308 -10.78 -0.16 17.90
N CYS A 309 -12.02 -0.05 18.35
CA CYS A 309 -12.39 -0.42 19.71
C CYS A 309 -12.30 -1.94 19.92
N ALA A 310 -12.56 -2.76 18.88
CA ALA A 310 -12.52 -4.22 18.98
C ALA A 310 -11.10 -4.80 19.18
N SER A 311 -10.03 -4.07 18.83
CA SER A 311 -8.63 -4.53 18.97
C SER A 311 -8.13 -4.48 20.42
N GLY A 312 -8.66 -3.59 21.26
CA GLY A 312 -8.41 -3.58 22.72
C GLY A 312 -8.99 -4.78 23.47
N PHE A 313 -9.68 -5.70 22.77
CA PHE A 313 -10.31 -6.90 23.34
C PHE A 313 -9.66 -8.21 22.86
N ALA A 314 -8.52 -8.15 22.17
CA ALA A 314 -7.77 -9.36 21.85
C ALA A 314 -7.24 -9.97 23.16
N ARG A 315 -7.65 -11.21 23.47
CA ARG A 315 -6.99 -12.01 24.51
C ARG A 315 -5.95 -12.89 23.84
N SER A 316 -4.72 -12.81 24.32
CA SER A 316 -3.68 -13.79 24.08
C SER A 316 -3.59 -14.75 25.25
N ALA A 317 -3.30 -16.00 24.95
CA ALA A 317 -2.90 -16.99 25.93
C ALA A 317 -1.68 -17.70 25.37
N ASP A 318 -0.60 -17.69 26.14
CA ASP A 318 0.57 -18.51 25.84
C ASP A 318 0.28 -19.93 26.34
N VAL A 319 0.35 -20.87 25.42
CA VAL A 319 -0.01 -22.26 25.66
C VAL A 319 1.09 -23.17 25.14
N GLY A 320 1.78 -23.84 26.05
CA GLY A 320 2.64 -24.97 25.72
C GLY A 320 1.80 -26.23 25.50
N VAL A 321 1.93 -26.87 24.34
CA VAL A 321 1.21 -28.11 24.02
C VAL A 321 2.18 -29.16 23.48
N ARG A 322 2.08 -30.38 23.98
CA ARG A 322 2.77 -31.56 23.41
C ARG A 322 1.89 -32.25 22.38
N GLU A 323 2.51 -32.97 21.46
CA GLU A 323 1.77 -33.71 20.43
C GLU A 323 0.77 -34.68 21.07
N GLY A 324 -0.49 -34.64 20.63
CA GLY A 324 -1.59 -35.42 21.21
C GLY A 324 -2.21 -34.84 22.48
N GLU A 325 -1.61 -33.84 23.11
CA GLU A 325 -2.17 -33.14 24.27
C GLU A 325 -3.18 -32.09 23.81
N SER A 326 -4.23 -31.90 24.60
CA SER A 326 -5.26 -30.90 24.34
C SER A 326 -5.29 -29.85 25.44
N VAL A 327 -5.21 -28.57 25.08
CA VAL A 327 -5.38 -27.47 26.03
C VAL A 327 -6.70 -26.76 25.80
N ARG A 328 -7.37 -26.42 26.90
CA ARG A 328 -8.60 -25.65 26.88
C ARG A 328 -8.30 -24.17 27.06
N VAL A 329 -8.76 -23.37 26.11
CA VAL A 329 -8.68 -21.91 26.15
C VAL A 329 -10.08 -21.37 25.98
N SER A 330 -10.50 -20.41 26.81
CA SER A 330 -11.80 -19.77 26.66
C SER A 330 -11.70 -18.56 25.75
N ASP A 331 -12.67 -18.42 24.85
CA ASP A 331 -12.83 -17.17 24.10
C ASP A 331 -13.57 -16.11 24.93
N ARG A 332 -13.61 -14.89 24.39
CA ARG A 332 -14.29 -13.75 25.05
C ARG A 332 -15.82 -13.88 25.11
N PHE A 333 -16.41 -14.75 24.30
CA PHE A 333 -17.85 -15.01 24.26
C PHE A 333 -18.24 -16.16 25.20
N GLY A 334 -17.28 -16.67 25.99
CA GLY A 334 -17.49 -17.76 26.94
C GLY A 334 -17.47 -19.16 26.31
N ALA A 335 -17.14 -19.29 25.02
CA ALA A 335 -16.99 -20.60 24.41
C ALA A 335 -15.63 -21.21 24.77
N THR A 336 -15.65 -22.46 25.19
CA THR A 336 -14.42 -23.21 25.48
C THR A 336 -13.89 -23.82 24.19
N TRP A 337 -12.70 -23.39 23.80
CA TRP A 337 -11.93 -23.96 22.72
C TRP A 337 -11.00 -25.04 23.27
N THR A 338 -10.99 -26.19 22.63
CA THR A 338 -10.00 -27.24 22.89
C THR A 338 -9.06 -27.30 21.69
N LEU A 339 -7.78 -27.04 21.96
CA LEU A 339 -6.71 -26.98 20.97
C LEU A 339 -5.83 -28.20 21.16
N MET A 340 -5.73 -29.02 20.13
CA MET A 340 -4.90 -30.23 20.14
C MET A 340 -3.78 -30.09 19.12
N LEU A 341 -2.53 -30.23 19.57
CA LEU A 341 -1.39 -30.28 18.66
C LEU A 341 -1.42 -31.61 17.91
N GLN A 342 -1.57 -31.53 16.59
CA GLN A 342 -1.65 -32.70 15.71
C GLN A 342 -0.28 -33.21 15.31
N GLY A 343 0.72 -32.33 15.31
CA GLY A 343 2.09 -32.68 14.96
C GLY A 343 2.91 -31.47 14.53
N VAL A 344 4.22 -31.67 14.53
CA VAL A 344 5.22 -30.74 13.98
C VAL A 344 5.85 -31.44 12.78
N SER A 345 5.72 -30.87 11.59
CA SER A 345 6.34 -31.41 10.38
C SER A 345 7.42 -30.47 9.88
N LYS A 346 8.54 -31.02 9.42
CA LYS A 346 9.63 -30.26 8.79
C LYS A 346 9.68 -30.57 7.31
N VAL A 347 9.62 -29.54 6.49
CA VAL A 347 9.74 -29.64 5.04
C VAL A 347 10.98 -28.84 4.64
N GLY A 348 12.01 -29.55 4.20
CA GLY A 348 13.19 -28.93 3.60
C GLY A 348 12.93 -28.57 2.14
N ARG A 349 13.28 -27.35 1.75
CA ARG A 349 13.49 -26.91 0.37
C ARG A 349 14.87 -26.26 0.31
N ASP A 350 15.43 -26.08 -0.88
CA ASP A 350 16.81 -25.58 -1.04
C ASP A 350 17.08 -24.33 -0.18
N ASN A 351 17.98 -24.47 0.80
CA ASN A 351 18.38 -23.47 1.80
C ASN A 351 17.26 -22.92 2.72
N VAL A 352 16.07 -23.51 2.73
CA VAL A 352 14.96 -23.12 3.63
C VAL A 352 14.34 -24.35 4.27
N VAL A 353 14.29 -24.39 5.60
CA VAL A 353 13.51 -25.41 6.32
C VAL A 353 12.24 -24.77 6.86
N SER A 354 11.10 -25.25 6.39
CA SER A 354 9.77 -24.89 6.89
C SER A 354 9.37 -25.87 8.00
N THR A 355 9.19 -25.36 9.21
CA THR A 355 8.61 -26.11 10.33
C THR A 355 7.14 -25.74 10.45
N LEU A 356 6.24 -26.68 10.16
CA LEU A 356 4.79 -26.51 10.19
C LEU A 356 4.25 -27.08 11.50
N VAL A 357 3.46 -26.27 12.21
CA VAL A 357 2.80 -26.64 13.45
C VAL A 357 1.30 -26.63 13.24
N SER A 358 0.66 -27.80 13.26
CA SER A 358 -0.76 -27.95 12.99
C SER A 358 -1.56 -28.19 14.27
N VAL A 359 -2.54 -27.33 14.52
CA VAL A 359 -3.41 -27.38 15.69
C VAL A 359 -4.85 -27.62 15.25
N GLN A 360 -5.50 -28.62 15.81
CA GLN A 360 -6.93 -28.81 15.64
C GLN A 360 -7.69 -28.03 16.70
N GLY A 361 -8.54 -27.11 16.26
CA GLY A 361 -9.45 -26.39 17.15
C GLY A 361 -10.83 -27.04 17.17
N SER A 362 -11.35 -27.30 18.36
CA SER A 362 -12.78 -27.59 18.58
C SER A 362 -13.38 -26.54 19.50
N ALA A 363 -14.61 -26.11 19.24
CA ALA A 363 -15.32 -25.14 20.08
C ALA A 363 -16.64 -25.76 20.54
N SER A 364 -16.87 -25.78 21.86
CA SER A 364 -18.08 -26.37 22.46
C SER A 364 -18.39 -27.79 21.96
N GLY A 365 -17.34 -28.63 21.83
CA GLY A 365 -17.47 -30.03 21.41
C GLY A 365 -17.58 -30.28 19.91
N ARG A 366 -17.68 -29.25 19.06
CA ARG A 366 -17.66 -29.41 17.60
C ARG A 366 -16.26 -29.16 17.05
N ALA A 367 -15.76 -30.11 16.25
CA ALA A 367 -14.52 -29.93 15.48
C ALA A 367 -14.71 -28.75 14.53
N ARG A 368 -13.79 -27.80 14.61
CA ARG A 368 -13.89 -26.53 13.91
C ARG A 368 -12.82 -26.49 12.79
N GLY A 369 -11.80 -27.35 12.80
CA GLY A 369 -10.85 -27.52 11.69
C GLY A 369 -9.40 -27.36 12.16
N PHE A 370 -8.46 -27.39 11.20
CA PHE A 370 -7.02 -27.24 11.48
C PHE A 370 -6.58 -25.79 11.26
N VAL A 371 -5.62 -25.36 12.08
CA VAL A 371 -4.88 -24.11 11.96
C VAL A 371 -3.41 -24.48 11.88
N THR A 372 -2.73 -24.09 10.81
CA THR A 372 -1.30 -24.40 10.62
C THR A 372 -0.52 -23.11 10.67
N ALA A 373 0.38 -23.01 11.64
CA ALA A 373 1.41 -21.98 11.70
C ALA A 373 2.71 -22.52 11.06
N GLU A 374 3.55 -21.63 10.54
CA GLU A 374 4.79 -22.00 9.87
C GLU A 374 5.94 -21.15 10.39
N VAL A 375 7.10 -21.76 10.64
CA VAL A 375 8.36 -21.06 10.87
C VAL A 375 9.31 -21.43 9.75
N ARG A 376 9.81 -20.43 9.01
CA ARG A 376 10.80 -20.64 7.96
C ARG A 376 12.16 -20.21 8.46
N THR A 377 13.10 -21.14 8.47
CA THR A 377 14.51 -20.86 8.79
C THR A 377 15.31 -20.91 7.49
N LEU A 378 15.95 -19.79 7.16
CA LEU A 378 16.90 -19.71 6.04
C LEU A 378 18.27 -20.19 6.53
N PHE A 379 18.89 -21.08 5.77
CA PHE A 379 20.24 -21.57 6.02
C PHE A 379 21.20 -21.02 4.98
N SER A 380 22.40 -20.65 5.44
CA SER A 380 23.48 -20.22 4.55
C SER A 380 23.99 -21.40 3.72
N PRO A 381 24.08 -21.27 2.39
CA PRO A 381 24.65 -22.32 1.54
C PRO A 381 26.15 -22.55 1.80
N VAL A 382 26.85 -21.59 2.41
CA VAL A 382 28.31 -21.64 2.58
C VAL A 382 28.72 -22.45 3.81
N ASN A 383 27.99 -22.28 4.92
CA ASN A 383 28.36 -22.88 6.21
C ASN A 383 27.21 -23.65 6.88
N GLY A 384 26.03 -23.72 6.26
CA GLY A 384 24.87 -24.45 6.78
C GLY A 384 24.28 -23.88 8.08
N GLN A 385 24.66 -22.66 8.49
CA GLN A 385 24.12 -22.02 9.68
C GLN A 385 22.82 -21.28 9.38
N ALA A 386 21.92 -21.20 10.36
CA ALA A 386 20.71 -20.39 10.27
C ALA A 386 21.07 -18.91 10.17
N VAL A 387 20.54 -18.24 9.14
CA VAL A 387 20.83 -16.83 8.82
C VAL A 387 19.67 -15.93 9.23
N ALA A 388 18.44 -16.40 9.04
CA ALA A 388 17.23 -15.63 9.33
C ALA A 388 16.06 -16.58 9.60
N GLU A 389 15.11 -16.12 10.40
CA GLU A 389 13.85 -16.81 10.66
C GLU A 389 12.68 -15.87 10.34
N ASP A 390 11.64 -16.43 9.72
CA ASP A 390 10.37 -15.73 9.48
C ASP A 390 9.21 -16.57 10.03
N TYR A 391 8.32 -15.89 10.77
CA TYR A 391 7.25 -16.50 11.55
C TYR A 391 5.90 -16.19 10.89
N PHE A 392 5.18 -17.25 10.52
CA PHE A 392 3.89 -17.18 9.83
C PHE A 392 2.78 -17.59 10.79
N THR A 393 1.85 -16.66 11.01
CA THR A 393 0.68 -16.93 11.84
C THR A 393 -0.25 -17.92 11.14
N GLY A 394 -0.63 -18.97 11.86
CA GLY A 394 -1.76 -19.79 11.47
C GLY A 394 -3.05 -19.04 11.76
N VAL A 395 -3.78 -18.67 10.71
CA VAL A 395 -5.04 -17.93 10.84
C VAL A 395 -6.18 -18.77 10.34
N ARG A 396 -7.20 -18.90 11.18
CA ARG A 396 -8.50 -19.34 10.74
C ARG A 396 -9.50 -18.21 10.84
N THR A 397 -10.09 -17.91 9.70
CA THR A 397 -11.09 -16.87 9.56
C THR A 397 -12.50 -17.35 9.93
N GLY A 398 -13.22 -16.55 10.69
CA GLY A 398 -14.63 -16.72 10.99
C GLY A 398 -15.40 -15.41 10.81
N MET A 399 -16.73 -15.48 10.69
CA MET A 399 -17.52 -14.27 10.43
C MET A 399 -17.56 -13.30 11.63
N LEU A 400 -17.51 -13.84 12.86
CA LEU A 400 -17.53 -13.06 14.09
C LEU A 400 -16.17 -13.00 14.79
N GLN A 401 -15.31 -13.98 14.55
CA GLN A 401 -14.04 -14.13 15.26
C GLN A 401 -13.09 -15.02 14.47
N ASP A 402 -11.83 -14.59 14.44
CA ASP A 402 -10.71 -15.34 13.89
C ASP A 402 -9.93 -15.98 15.04
N LEU A 403 -9.45 -17.20 14.81
CA LEU A 403 -8.50 -17.90 15.67
C LEU A 403 -7.11 -17.76 15.04
N ARG A 404 -6.18 -17.12 15.77
CA ARG A 404 -4.78 -16.99 15.39
C ARG A 404 -3.92 -17.85 16.30
N VAL A 405 -2.94 -18.51 15.70
CA VAL A 405 -1.95 -19.35 16.38
C VAL A 405 -0.59 -18.94 15.87
N ASP A 406 0.21 -18.35 16.74
CA ASP A 406 1.59 -17.97 16.51
C ASP A 406 2.51 -18.94 17.24
N VAL A 407 3.68 -19.19 16.66
CA VAL A 407 4.66 -20.13 17.21
C VAL A 407 5.75 -19.32 17.90
N ARG A 408 5.96 -19.56 19.19
CA ARG A 408 7.06 -18.93 19.96
C ARG A 408 8.26 -19.84 20.13
N GLU A 409 8.03 -21.13 20.30
CA GLU A 409 9.08 -22.13 20.44
C GLU A 409 8.64 -23.44 19.79
N VAL A 410 9.55 -24.13 19.11
CA VAL A 410 9.28 -25.44 18.49
C VAL A 410 10.38 -26.43 18.82
N GLY A 411 9.99 -27.50 19.51
CA GLY A 411 10.78 -28.72 19.66
C GLY A 411 10.35 -29.80 18.67
N THR A 412 10.86 -31.02 18.89
CA THR A 412 10.57 -32.18 18.02
C THR A 412 9.16 -32.75 18.20
N ALA A 413 8.57 -32.63 19.38
CA ALA A 413 7.22 -33.13 19.72
C ALA A 413 6.45 -32.18 20.66
N HIS A 414 6.92 -30.94 20.80
CA HIS A 414 6.29 -29.90 21.61
C HIS A 414 6.41 -28.56 20.91
N ALA A 415 5.41 -27.69 21.11
CA ALA A 415 5.46 -26.32 20.65
C ALA A 415 4.85 -25.40 21.71
N VAL A 416 5.45 -24.23 21.89
CA VAL A 416 4.85 -23.13 22.66
C VAL A 416 4.16 -22.21 21.67
N LEU A 417 2.84 -22.09 21.84
CA LEU A 417 1.96 -21.38 20.94
C LEU A 417 1.39 -20.15 21.64
N ASP A 418 1.35 -19.02 20.94
CA ASP A 418 0.56 -17.87 21.34
C ASP A 418 -0.77 -17.93 20.59
N VAL A 419 -1.84 -18.18 21.33
CA VAL A 419 -3.18 -18.32 20.79
C VAL A 419 -3.96 -17.06 21.03
N ARG A 420 -4.50 -16.48 19.96
CA ARG A 420 -5.28 -15.24 20.01
C ARG A 420 -6.62 -15.37 19.32
N PHE A 421 -7.61 -14.74 19.93
CA PHE A 421 -8.93 -14.63 19.36
C PHE A 421 -9.21 -13.19 18.92
N VAL A 422 -9.31 -12.97 17.61
CA VAL A 422 -9.49 -11.63 17.04
C VAL A 422 -10.95 -11.45 16.58
N PRO A 423 -11.76 -10.64 17.29
CA PRO A 423 -13.16 -10.44 16.93
C PRO A 423 -13.32 -9.54 15.69
N ALA A 424 -14.41 -9.75 14.94
CA ALA A 424 -14.93 -8.87 13.89
C ALA A 424 -13.98 -8.55 12.70
N MET A 425 -12.92 -9.32 12.50
CA MET A 425 -11.97 -9.11 11.40
C MET A 425 -12.65 -9.23 10.00
N ALA A 426 -13.58 -10.17 9.83
CA ALA A 426 -14.36 -10.29 8.60
C ALA A 426 -15.16 -9.01 8.27
N LEU A 427 -15.70 -8.33 9.29
CA LEU A 427 -16.43 -7.07 9.09
C LEU A 427 -15.49 -5.94 8.64
N LEU A 428 -14.24 -5.94 9.11
CA LEU A 428 -13.23 -4.98 8.66
C LEU A 428 -12.92 -5.17 7.17
N TRP A 429 -12.73 -6.41 6.72
CA TRP A 429 -12.50 -6.70 5.29
C TRP A 429 -13.69 -6.28 4.43
N LEU A 430 -14.91 -6.59 4.88
CA LEU A 430 -16.14 -6.18 4.17
C LEU A 430 -16.29 -4.66 4.12
N ALA A 431 -16.01 -3.95 5.21
CA ALA A 431 -16.04 -2.49 5.25
C ALA A 431 -14.99 -1.87 4.32
N GLY A 432 -13.79 -2.45 4.27
CA GLY A 432 -12.76 -2.09 3.31
C GLY A 432 -13.21 -2.25 1.86
N ALA A 433 -13.75 -3.42 1.50
CA ALA A 433 -14.26 -3.69 0.16
C ALA A 433 -15.42 -2.76 -0.22
N ALA A 434 -16.36 -2.52 0.70
CA ALA A 434 -17.46 -1.57 0.49
C ALA A 434 -16.95 -0.14 0.26
N THR A 435 -15.90 0.27 0.98
CA THR A 435 -15.27 1.59 0.81
C THR A 435 -14.65 1.72 -0.58
N VAL A 436 -13.94 0.71 -1.06
CA VAL A 436 -13.37 0.69 -2.43
C VAL A 436 -14.47 0.84 -3.49
N ILE A 437 -15.55 0.06 -3.36
CA ILE A 437 -16.69 0.12 -4.29
C ILE A 437 -17.33 1.51 -4.27
N ALA A 438 -17.57 2.06 -3.08
CA ALA A 438 -18.15 3.40 -2.93
C ALA A 438 -17.28 4.48 -3.59
N LEU A 439 -15.95 4.40 -3.46
CA LEU A 439 -15.01 5.34 -4.08
C LEU A 439 -15.01 5.21 -5.61
N LEU A 440 -15.02 3.98 -6.14
CA LEU A 440 -15.11 3.75 -7.59
C LEU A 440 -16.41 4.32 -8.17
N LEU A 441 -17.54 4.03 -7.52
CA LEU A 441 -18.85 4.56 -7.93
C LEU A 441 -18.89 6.09 -7.83
N ALA A 442 -18.29 6.68 -6.79
CA ALA A 442 -18.17 8.13 -6.67
C ALA A 442 -17.37 8.72 -7.83
N GLY A 443 -16.29 8.06 -8.26
CA GLY A 443 -15.50 8.47 -9.42
C GLY A 443 -16.25 8.38 -10.76
N LEU A 444 -17.13 7.38 -10.92
CA LEU A 444 -17.94 7.20 -12.13
C LEU A 444 -19.19 8.10 -12.17
N GLY A 445 -19.72 8.48 -11.01
CA GLY A 445 -20.92 9.32 -10.91
C GLY A 445 -20.76 10.69 -11.57
N ALA A 446 -21.81 11.12 -12.28
CA ALA A 446 -21.91 12.43 -12.92
C ALA A 446 -21.69 13.57 -11.90
N ALA A 447 -21.10 14.67 -12.37
CA ALA A 447 -20.86 15.85 -11.54
C ALA A 447 -22.18 16.36 -10.92
N PRO A 448 -22.16 16.87 -9.68
CA PRO A 448 -23.27 17.70 -9.21
C PRO A 448 -23.42 18.90 -10.15
N GLU A 449 -24.66 19.32 -10.36
CA GLU A 449 -25.15 20.39 -11.26
C GLU A 449 -24.14 21.51 -11.57
N GLU A 450 -24.18 21.96 -12.83
CA GLU A 450 -23.38 23.05 -13.39
C GLU A 450 -23.17 24.18 -12.37
N ASP A 451 -21.91 24.52 -12.12
CA ASP A 451 -21.55 25.62 -11.23
C ASP A 451 -21.90 26.94 -11.95
N PRO A 452 -22.81 27.78 -11.40
CA PRO A 452 -23.11 29.10 -11.98
C PRO A 452 -21.88 30.02 -12.05
N LEU A 453 -20.80 29.66 -11.33
CA LEU A 453 -19.52 30.37 -11.35
C LEU A 453 -18.56 29.88 -12.45
N GLU A 454 -18.83 28.72 -13.09
CA GLU A 454 -18.03 28.19 -14.22
C GLU A 454 -18.72 28.43 -15.59
N SER A 455 -19.97 28.92 -15.61
CA SER A 455 -20.61 29.39 -16.85
C SER A 455 -19.95 30.68 -17.35
N PRO A 456 -19.64 30.80 -18.66
CA PRO A 456 -19.14 32.05 -19.22
C PRO A 456 -20.15 33.17 -18.94
N PRO A 457 -19.69 34.41 -18.69
CA PRO A 457 -20.60 35.53 -18.50
C PRO A 457 -21.53 35.61 -19.71
N ALA A 458 -22.84 35.73 -19.46
CA ALA A 458 -23.82 35.91 -20.52
C ALA A 458 -23.38 37.09 -21.41
N PRO A 459 -23.49 36.98 -22.74
CA PRO A 459 -23.17 38.09 -23.61
C PRO A 459 -24.01 39.29 -23.20
N ASP A 460 -23.34 40.41 -22.96
CA ASP A 460 -23.93 41.69 -22.56
C ASP A 460 -24.89 42.14 -23.68
N MET A 461 -26.17 41.78 -23.58
CA MET A 461 -27.23 42.19 -24.52
C MET A 461 -27.71 43.63 -24.23
N GLY A 462 -26.82 44.49 -23.72
CA GLY A 462 -27.15 45.82 -23.19
C GLY A 462 -26.50 47.00 -23.90
N ALA A 463 -25.92 46.83 -25.10
CA ALA A 463 -25.28 47.93 -25.84
C ALA A 463 -25.68 47.97 -27.33
N ALA A 464 -26.95 47.70 -27.62
CA ALA A 464 -27.56 47.98 -28.92
C ALA A 464 -28.99 48.49 -28.71
N ALA A 465 -29.13 49.76 -28.33
CA ALA A 465 -30.32 50.58 -28.52
C ALA A 465 -29.92 52.05 -28.54
#